data_AF-A0A2P4R6Q5-F1
#
_entry.id   AF-A0A2P4R6Q5-F1
#
_cell.length_a   1.000
_cell.length_b   1.000
_cell.length_c   1.000
_cell.angle_alpha   90.00
_cell.angle_beta   90.00
_cell.angle_gamma   90.00
#
_symmetry.space_group_name_H-M   'P 1'
#
loop_
_entity.id
_entity.type
_entity.pdbx_description
1 polymer ?
#
loop_
_entity_poly.entity_id
_entity_poly.type
_entity_poly.pdbx_seq_one_letter_code
_entity_poly.pdbx_strand_id
1 'polypeptide(L)' 'MKLILGIGAILIGIWQVYISKQYFNSLKKQSTPLILGLIALISSLAFAACLLIYGIMLLI' A
#
# COMPACT_ATOMS: atom_id res chain seq x y z
N MET A 1 -19.50 13.07 -5.15
CA MET A 1 -18.24 12.65 -5.81
C MET A 1 -17.07 12.51 -4.84
N LYS A 2 -16.84 13.45 -3.90
CA LYS A 2 -15.76 13.37 -2.91
C LYS A 2 -15.80 12.14 -2.00
N LEU A 3 -16.98 11.74 -1.52
CA LEU A 3 -17.19 10.54 -0.70
C LEU A 3 -16.75 9.24 -1.39
N ILE A 4 -17.09 9.07 -2.67
CA ILE A 4 -16.70 7.87 -3.46
C ILE A 4 -15.18 7.82 -3.66
N LEU A 5 -14.55 8.98 -3.87
CA LEU A 5 -13.09 9.08 -3.98
C LEU A 5 -12.39 8.79 -2.64
N GLY A 6 -12.94 9.28 -1.52
CA GLY A 6 -12.42 9.01 -0.18
C GLY A 6 -12.52 7.53 0.21
N ILE A 7 -13.69 6.92 0.01
CA ILE A 7 -13.91 5.49 0.28
C ILE A 7 -13.07 4.63 -0.66
N GLY A 8 -12.97 5.00 -1.94
CA GLY A 8 -12.10 4.32 -2.91
C GLY A 8 -10.63 4.37 -2.53
N ALA A 9 -10.12 5.52 -2.09
CA ALA A 9 -8.74 5.68 -1.65
C ALA A 9 -8.42 4.81 -0.41
N ILE A 10 -9.37 4.71 0.54
CA ILE A 10 -9.22 3.84 1.72
C ILE A 10 -9.20 2.36 1.30
N LEU A 11 -10.08 1.94 0.40
CA LEU A 11 -10.12 0.57 -0.11
C LEU A 11 -8.82 0.19 -0.83
N ILE A 12 -8.30 1.10 -1.67
CA ILE A 12 -7.03 0.91 -2.38
C ILE A 12 -5.88 0.85 -1.38
N GLY A 13 -5.86 1.70 -0.34
CA GLY A 13 -4.86 1.65 0.72
C GLY A 13 -4.82 0.31 1.44
N ILE A 14 -5.98 -0.24 1.81
CA ILE A 14 -6.10 -1.57 2.44
C ILE A 14 -5.61 -2.68 1.50
N TRP A 15 -6.01 -2.62 0.23
CA TRP A 15 -5.56 -3.58 -0.79
C TRP A 15 -4.04 -3.53 -1.00
N GLN A 16 -3.46 -2.34 -0.98
CA GLN A 16 -2.02 -2.12 -1.07
C GLN A 16 -1.26 -2.76 0.10
N VAL A 17 -1.77 -2.63 1.32
CA VAL A 17 -1.19 -3.31 2.51
C VAL A 17 -1.26 -4.83 2.37
N TYR A 18 -2.36 -5.37 1.84
CA TYR A 18 -2.51 -6.81 1.62
C TYR A 18 -1.50 -7.34 0.58
N ILE A 19 -1.37 -6.65 -0.56
CA ILE A 19 -0.38 -6.99 -1.59
C ILE A 19 1.05 -6.89 -1.05
N SER A 20 1.36 -5.84 -0.28
CA SER A 20 2.68 -5.67 0.35
C SER A 20 3.03 -6.86 1.24
N LYS A 21 2.05 -7.36 2.01
CA LYS A 21 2.23 -8.55 2.85
C LYS A 21 2.49 -9.81 2.03
N GLN A 22 1.78 -10.00 0.92
CA GLN A 22 2.00 -11.10 0.00
C GLN A 22 3.40 -11.01 -0.65
N TYR A 23 3.81 -9.81 -1.04
CA TYR A 23 5.14 -9.54 -1.61
C TYR A 23 6.27 -9.86 -0.63
N PHE A 24 6.13 -9.48 0.64
CA PHE A 24 7.08 -9.86 1.70
C PHE A 24 7.22 -11.37 1.84
N ASN A 25 6.08 -12.08 1.80
CA ASN A 25 6.05 -13.52 1.99
C ASN A 25 6.69 -14.25 0.79
N SER A 26 6.50 -13.73 -0.42
CA SER A 26 7.19 -14.21 -1.62
C SER A 26 8.69 -13.90 -1.58
N LEU A 27 9.10 -12.71 -1.12
CA LEU A 27 10.50 -12.35 -0.91
C LEU A 27 11.19 -13.25 0.11
N LYS A 28 10.49 -13.67 1.17
CA LYS A 28 11.00 -14.63 2.14
C LYS A 28 11.31 -16.01 1.55
N LYS A 29 10.65 -16.38 0.45
CA LYS A 29 10.81 -17.66 -0.25
C LYS A 29 11.73 -17.58 -1.48
N GLN A 30 12.14 -16.38 -1.90
CA GLN A 30 12.83 -16.17 -3.18
C GLN A 30 14.21 -15.54 -2.98
N SER A 31 15.22 -16.10 -3.66
CA SER A 31 16.65 -15.71 -3.63
C SER A 31 16.97 -14.37 -4.32
N THR A 32 15.98 -13.50 -4.50
CA THR A 32 16.15 -12.16 -5.09
C THR A 32 16.85 -11.23 -4.09
N PRO A 33 17.53 -10.15 -4.53
CA PRO A 33 18.23 -9.25 -3.62
C PRO A 33 17.23 -8.67 -2.61
N LEU A 34 17.32 -9.11 -1.36
CA LEU A 34 16.44 -8.71 -0.25
C LEU A 34 16.26 -7.19 -0.18
N ILE A 35 17.31 -6.45 -0.53
CA ILE A 35 17.36 -4.98 -0.54
C ILE A 35 16.34 -4.38 -1.52
N LEU A 36 16.25 -4.90 -2.75
CA LEU A 36 15.28 -4.40 -3.75
C LEU A 36 13.84 -4.71 -3.33
N GLY A 37 13.62 -5.89 -2.74
CA GLY A 37 12.33 -6.28 -2.19
C GLY A 37 11.88 -5.42 -1.02
N LEU A 38 12.80 -5.09 -0.11
CA LEU A 38 12.56 -4.19 1.02
C LEU A 38 12.23 -2.77 0.55
N ILE A 39 12.96 -2.24 -0.43
CA ILE A 39 12.70 -0.91 -1.01
C ILE A 39 11.31 -0.88 -1.66
N ALA A 40 10.97 -1.90 -2.45
CA ALA A 40 9.64 -2.02 -3.04
C ALA A 40 8.55 -2.05 -1.96
N LEU A 41 8.78 -2.76 -0.87
CA LEU A 41 7.82 -2.87 0.23
C LEU A 41 7.64 -1.56 1.00
N ILE A 42 8.74 -0.86 1.29
CA ILE A 42 8.72 0.46 1.94
C ILE A 42 8.01 1.48 1.06
N SER A 43 8.30 1.48 -0.25
CA SER A 43 7.63 2.34 -1.23
C SER A 43 6.12 2.04 -1.30
N SER A 44 5.75 0.76 -1.32
CA SER A 44 4.36 0.29 -1.31
C SER A 44 3.61 0.74 -0.05
N LEU A 45 4.24 0.65 1.12
CA LEU A 45 3.67 1.12 2.39
C LEU A 45 3.52 2.64 2.44
N ALA A 46 4.52 3.38 1.97
CA ALA A 46 4.47 4.84 1.93
C ALA A 46 3.34 5.32 1.00
N PHE A 47 3.14 4.63 -0.12
CA PHE A 47 2.04 4.90 -1.05
C PHE A 47 0.67 4.60 -0.40
N ALA A 48 0.55 3.49 0.32
CA ALA A 48 -0.66 3.16 1.07
C ALA A 48 -1.01 4.22 2.14
N ALA A 49 -0.01 4.70 2.87
CA ALA A 49 -0.18 5.75 3.87
C ALA A 49 -0.65 7.08 3.23
N CYS A 50 -0.07 7.48 2.10
CA CYS A 50 -0.51 8.67 1.37
C CYS A 50 -1.97 8.54 0.89
N LEU A 51 -2.36 7.37 0.37
CA LEU A 51 -3.73 7.10 -0.07
C LEU A 51 -4.73 7.14 1.09
N LEU A 52 -4.37 6.61 2.26
CA LEU A 52 -5.21 6.68 3.45
C LEU A 52 -5.38 8.11 3.95
N ILE A 53 -4.29 8.88 4.04
CA ILE A 53 -4.34 10.30 4.44
C ILE A 53 -5.17 11.11 3.45
N TYR A 54 -4.94 10.93 2.16
CA TYR A 54 -5.69 11.60 1.10
C TYR A 54 -7.17 11.22 1.13
N GLY A 55 -7.48 9.94 1.33
CA GLY A 55 -8.85 9.44 1.45
C GLY A 55 -9.60 10.07 2.63
N ILE A 56 -8.95 10.16 3.79
CA ILE A 56 -9.50 10.81 5.00
C ILE A 56 -9.70 12.31 4.77
N MET A 57 -8.71 13.00 4.18
CA MET A 57 -8.76 14.43 3.90
C MET A 57 -9.85 14.81 2.87
N LEU A 58 -10.25 13.87 2.00
CA LEU A 58 -11.35 14.05 1.04
C LEU A 58 -12.74 13.77 1.64
N LEU A 59 -12.77 13.03 2.75
CA LEU A 59 -13.96 12.62 3.49
C LEU A 59 -14.39 13.65 4.54
N ILE A 60 -13.43 14.43 5.07
CA ILE A 60 -13.62 15.62 5.90
C ILE A 60 -13.94 16.83 5.01
#